data_AF-A0ABD5SGM5-F1
#
_entry.id   AF-A0ABD5SGM5-F1
#
_cell.length_a   1.000
_cell.length_b   1.000
_cell.length_c   1.000
_cell.angle_alpha   90.00
_cell.angle_beta   90.00
_cell.angle_gamma   90.00
#
_symmetry.space_group_name_H-M   'P 1'
#
loop_
_entity.id
_entity.type
_entity.pdbx_description
1 polymer ?
#
loop_
_entity_poly.entity_id
_entity_poly.type
_entity_poly.pdbx_seq_one_letter_code
_entity_poly.pdbx_strand_id
1 'polypeptide(L)'
;MNRRNVLVGLGTIVAGGGAALGTGAFSSVEADRTVNVSVEGDSSAFLQLDPSPSGYANNTDGTLQIDLDANGPSSGNGLNANATTTIGPLFTAGNESDGGIDLHITADGSASNITVNEGTAIENTVTDGTNDLGTIEFIFMDSGDKAIVSNDGSNSVNIAQTNTEDITLKINVPDINPSNIDSSTFLDTITIVANDDGT
;
A
#
# COMPACT_ATOMS: atom_id res chain seq x y z
N MET A 1 70.14 28.67 -16.53
CA MET A 1 69.62 28.04 -17.76
C MET A 1 69.15 26.63 -17.40
N ASN A 2 67.83 26.44 -17.48
CA ASN A 2 67.06 25.22 -17.74
C ASN A 2 67.42 23.84 -17.13
N ARG A 3 66.43 23.38 -16.34
CA ARG A 3 65.61 22.16 -16.53
C ARG A 3 66.30 20.81 -16.31
N ARG A 4 66.03 20.23 -15.14
CA ARG A 4 65.92 18.77 -14.99
C ARG A 4 64.61 18.46 -14.29
N ASN A 5 63.67 18.05 -15.13
CA ASN A 5 62.30 17.71 -14.84
C ASN A 5 62.23 16.51 -13.89
N VAL A 6 61.42 16.63 -12.83
CA VAL A 6 60.94 15.49 -12.07
C VAL A 6 59.85 14.83 -12.90
N LEU A 7 60.13 13.63 -13.42
CA LEU A 7 59.17 12.81 -14.13
C LEU A 7 59.36 11.34 -13.76
N VAL A 8 58.23 10.70 -13.45
CA VAL A 8 57.96 9.25 -13.46
C VAL A 8 58.44 8.43 -12.25
N GLY A 9 57.58 8.40 -11.23
CA GLY A 9 57.35 7.19 -10.43
C GLY A 9 55.93 6.69 -10.70
N LEU A 10 55.76 5.87 -11.73
CA LEU A 10 54.54 5.10 -11.95
C LEU A 10 54.56 3.90 -11.00
N GLY A 11 53.59 3.81 -10.10
CA GLY A 11 53.39 2.61 -9.30
C GLY A 11 52.36 2.81 -8.20
N THR A 12 51.18 2.22 -8.42
CA THR A 12 50.11 1.96 -7.44
C THR A 12 49.26 3.16 -6.98
N ILE A 13 48.44 3.70 -7.89
CA ILE A 13 47.10 4.11 -7.47
C ILE A 13 46.22 2.87 -7.65
N VAL A 14 45.59 2.47 -6.56
CA VAL A 14 44.66 1.36 -6.42
C VAL A 14 43.64 1.37 -7.57
N ALA A 15 43.87 0.54 -8.58
CA ALA A 15 42.82 0.08 -9.50
C ALA A 15 41.99 -0.99 -8.77
N GLY A 16 41.40 -0.59 -7.64
CA GLY A 16 40.25 -1.23 -7.02
C GLY A 16 39.03 -0.35 -7.29
N GLY A 17 38.88 0.08 -8.55
CA GLY A 17 37.68 0.71 -9.08
C GLY A 17 36.57 -0.31 -9.14
N GLY A 18 36.07 -0.67 -7.97
CA GLY A 18 34.96 -1.57 -7.74
C GLY A 18 34.23 -1.17 -6.47
N ALA A 19 34.29 0.12 -6.12
CA ALA A 19 33.17 0.70 -5.43
C ALA A 19 32.03 0.65 -6.45
N ALA A 20 31.29 -0.46 -6.44
CA ALA A 20 29.93 -0.51 -6.92
C ALA A 20 29.10 0.44 -6.03
N LEU A 21 29.41 1.74 -6.14
CA LEU A 21 28.53 2.82 -5.77
C LEU A 21 27.51 2.89 -6.90
N GLY A 22 26.75 1.80 -7.03
CA GLY A 22 25.42 1.85 -7.60
C GLY A 22 24.55 2.53 -6.55
N THR A 23 24.74 3.84 -6.35
CA THR A 23 23.64 4.70 -5.93
C THR A 23 22.69 4.83 -7.12
N GLY A 24 22.19 3.70 -7.63
CA GLY A 24 21.08 3.62 -8.58
C GLY A 24 19.74 3.57 -7.85
N ALA A 25 19.75 4.02 -6.61
CA ALA A 25 18.61 4.06 -5.73
C ALA A 25 17.77 5.30 -6.07
N PHE A 26 16.54 5.05 -6.52
CA PHE A 26 15.40 5.96 -6.53
C PHE A 26 15.44 7.14 -7.52
N SER A 27 15.17 6.88 -8.80
CA SER A 27 14.20 7.77 -9.46
C SER A 27 12.83 7.39 -8.89
N SER A 28 12.36 8.15 -7.91
CA SER A 28 10.99 8.06 -7.41
C SER A 28 10.05 8.17 -8.61
N VAL A 29 9.18 7.17 -8.79
CA VAL A 29 7.99 7.39 -9.61
C VAL A 29 7.14 8.40 -8.87
N GLU A 30 7.12 9.60 -9.42
CA GLU A 30 6.26 10.73 -9.04
C GLU A 30 4.86 10.48 -9.61
N ALA A 31 4.24 9.37 -9.21
CA ALA A 31 2.84 9.10 -9.47
C ALA A 31 2.15 9.06 -8.13
N ASP A 32 1.11 9.89 -7.97
CA ASP A 32 0.30 9.98 -6.77
C ASP A 32 -0.33 8.61 -6.48
N ARG A 33 0.10 7.94 -5.40
CA ARG A 33 -0.42 6.64 -4.94
C ARG A 33 -1.52 6.86 -3.92
N THR A 34 -2.61 7.44 -4.39
CA THR A 34 -3.84 7.58 -3.61
C THR A 34 -4.78 6.43 -3.94
N VAL A 35 -5.23 5.71 -2.92
CA VAL A 35 -6.30 4.71 -3.04
C VAL A 35 -7.57 5.28 -2.44
N ASN A 36 -8.63 5.40 -3.25
CA ASN A 36 -9.94 5.81 -2.81
C ASN A 36 -10.65 4.66 -2.09
N VAL A 37 -11.41 4.98 -1.04
CA VAL A 37 -12.19 3.99 -0.30
C VAL A 37 -13.68 4.26 -0.51
N SER A 38 -14.36 3.30 -1.15
CA SER A 38 -15.81 3.23 -1.20
C SER A 38 -16.36 2.47 0.01
N VAL A 39 -17.60 2.74 0.39
CA VAL A 39 -18.31 1.98 1.43
C VAL A 39 -19.63 1.49 0.86
N GLU A 40 -19.88 0.19 0.98
CA GLU A 40 -21.08 -0.49 0.49
C GLU A 40 -21.62 -1.49 1.53
N GLY A 41 -22.76 -2.12 1.22
CA GLY A 41 -23.46 -3.04 2.12
C GLY A 41 -24.67 -2.41 2.80
N ASP A 42 -25.53 -3.25 3.39
CA ASP A 42 -26.81 -2.82 3.98
C ASP A 42 -26.63 -1.97 5.25
N SER A 43 -25.49 -2.13 5.94
CA SER A 43 -25.14 -1.44 7.18
C SER A 43 -24.12 -0.33 6.98
N SER A 44 -23.77 -0.02 5.72
CA SER A 44 -22.83 1.05 5.36
C SER A 44 -23.14 2.41 5.96
N ALA A 45 -24.43 2.76 6.11
CA ALA A 45 -24.85 4.03 6.71
C ALA A 45 -24.58 4.14 8.21
N PHE A 46 -24.37 3.01 8.88
CA PHE A 46 -24.04 2.92 10.31
C PHE A 46 -22.54 2.73 10.56
N LEU A 47 -21.75 2.59 9.50
CA LEU A 47 -20.31 2.46 9.59
C LEU A 47 -19.65 3.84 9.64
N GLN A 48 -18.91 4.10 10.71
CA GLN A 48 -18.07 5.29 10.84
C GLN A 48 -16.61 4.94 10.57
N LEU A 49 -15.95 5.69 9.69
CA LEU A 49 -14.52 5.53 9.40
C LEU A 49 -13.72 6.71 9.95
N ASP A 50 -12.81 6.43 10.88
CA ASP A 50 -11.90 7.41 11.46
C ASP A 50 -10.45 7.21 10.96
N PRO A 51 -9.93 8.12 10.11
CA PRO A 51 -8.54 8.07 9.65
C PRO A 51 -7.50 8.57 10.67
N SER A 52 -7.93 9.16 11.80
CA SER A 52 -7.05 9.82 12.76
C SER A 52 -5.87 8.99 13.31
N PRO A 53 -5.91 7.65 13.37
CA PRO A 53 -4.77 6.85 13.81
C PRO A 53 -3.53 6.94 12.91
N SER A 54 -3.69 7.30 11.64
CA SER A 54 -2.61 7.24 10.64
C SER A 54 -2.40 8.56 9.90
N GLY A 55 -1.14 8.83 9.55
CA GLY A 55 -0.80 9.90 8.59
C GLY A 55 -0.98 9.49 7.13
N TYR A 56 -1.30 8.21 6.87
CA TYR A 56 -1.52 7.63 5.53
C TYR A 56 -3.00 7.51 5.16
N ALA A 57 -3.89 7.97 6.04
CA ALA A 57 -5.32 7.98 5.81
C ALA A 57 -5.87 9.38 6.07
N ASN A 58 -6.79 9.84 5.23
CA ASN A 58 -7.45 11.13 5.38
C ASN A 58 -8.86 11.10 4.80
N ASN A 59 -9.75 11.93 5.34
CA ASN A 59 -11.06 12.16 4.76
C ASN A 59 -11.00 13.37 3.82
N THR A 60 -11.24 13.14 2.53
CA THR A 60 -11.34 14.19 1.50
C THR A 60 -12.75 14.14 0.93
N ASP A 61 -13.47 15.27 0.99
CA ASP A 61 -14.84 15.39 0.46
C ASP A 61 -15.85 14.34 0.99
N GLY A 62 -15.62 13.82 2.19
CA GLY A 62 -16.47 12.80 2.83
C GLY A 62 -16.12 11.37 2.42
N THR A 63 -15.05 11.17 1.65
CA THR A 63 -14.52 9.87 1.26
C THR A 63 -13.19 9.64 1.95
N LEU A 64 -13.01 8.44 2.51
CA LEU A 64 -11.73 8.02 3.05
C LEU A 64 -10.75 7.78 1.89
N GLN A 65 -9.56 8.34 1.99
CA GLN A 65 -8.46 8.14 1.05
C GLN A 65 -7.26 7.61 1.80
N ILE A 66 -6.56 6.67 1.17
CA ILE A 66 -5.29 6.13 1.62
C ILE A 66 -4.21 6.77 0.75
N ASP A 67 -3.41 7.65 1.33
CA ASP A 67 -2.30 8.30 0.64
C ASP A 67 -1.00 7.59 1.01
N LEU A 68 -0.46 6.82 0.07
CA LEU A 68 0.79 6.06 0.23
C LEU A 68 2.04 6.89 -0.14
N ASP A 69 1.85 8.10 -0.65
CA ASP A 69 2.92 9.08 -0.86
C ASP A 69 2.99 10.11 0.27
N ALA A 70 1.97 10.16 1.14
CA ALA A 70 1.97 10.97 2.34
C ALA A 70 3.27 10.78 3.12
N ASN A 71 3.91 11.91 3.41
CA ASN A 71 5.21 12.00 4.09
C ASN A 71 5.22 11.16 5.37
N GLY A 72 5.70 9.92 5.28
CA GLY A 72 6.13 9.16 6.45
C GLY A 72 7.21 9.95 7.22
N PRO A 73 7.49 9.62 8.49
CA PRO A 73 8.47 10.33 9.33
C PRO A 73 9.93 10.32 8.80
N SER A 74 10.16 9.80 7.60
CA SER A 74 11.44 9.69 6.93
C SER A 74 11.31 9.94 5.43
N SER A 75 11.08 11.20 5.03
CA SER A 75 11.50 11.89 3.78
C SER A 75 11.73 11.09 2.48
N GLY A 76 10.98 10.01 2.23
CA GLY A 76 11.02 9.20 1.02
C GLY A 76 9.64 9.20 0.40
N ASN A 77 9.57 9.55 -0.88
CA ASN A 77 8.31 9.59 -1.63
C ASN A 77 7.92 8.15 -2.03
N GLY A 78 6.83 7.64 -1.48
CA GLY A 78 6.21 6.38 -1.86
C GLY A 78 6.79 5.11 -1.23
N LEU A 79 6.33 3.96 -1.72
CA LEU A 79 6.72 2.63 -1.24
C LEU A 79 8.08 2.19 -1.80
N ASN A 80 8.90 1.57 -0.96
CA ASN A 80 10.17 0.98 -1.39
C ASN A 80 9.94 -0.31 -2.18
N ALA A 81 10.71 -0.53 -3.26
CA ALA A 81 10.78 -1.82 -3.92
C ALA A 81 11.47 -2.86 -3.00
N ASN A 82 11.11 -4.14 -3.16
CA ASN A 82 11.60 -5.25 -2.35
C ASN A 82 11.45 -4.99 -0.84
N ALA A 83 10.27 -4.53 -0.42
CA ALA A 83 10.00 -4.15 0.96
C ALA A 83 8.60 -4.55 1.39
N THR A 84 8.47 -4.79 2.69
CA THR A 84 7.19 -4.90 3.38
C THR A 84 6.99 -3.67 4.25
N THR A 85 5.86 -2.97 4.04
CA THR A 85 5.47 -1.79 4.82
C THR A 85 4.21 -2.12 5.61
N THR A 86 4.21 -1.87 6.92
CA THR A 86 3.02 -2.06 7.77
C THR A 86 2.62 -0.71 8.36
N ILE A 87 1.33 -0.38 8.22
CA ILE A 87 0.69 0.84 8.71
C ILE A 87 -0.45 0.41 9.64
N GLY A 88 -0.24 0.52 10.95
CA GLY A 88 -1.17 -0.01 11.95
C GLY A 88 -1.32 0.89 13.17
N PRO A 89 -2.56 1.27 13.53
CA PRO A 89 -3.78 1.22 12.71
C PRO A 89 -3.69 2.20 11.52
N LEU A 90 -4.24 1.81 10.36
CA LEU A 90 -4.44 2.70 9.21
C LEU A 90 -5.67 3.60 9.44
N PHE A 91 -6.79 3.01 9.85
CA PHE A 91 -8.01 3.72 10.25
C PHE A 91 -8.77 2.85 11.26
N THR A 92 -9.73 3.47 11.96
CA THR A 92 -10.64 2.76 12.87
C THR A 92 -12.04 2.75 12.27
N ALA A 93 -12.69 1.58 12.27
CA ALA A 93 -14.06 1.37 11.84
C ALA A 93 -14.99 1.26 13.06
N GLY A 94 -16.01 2.10 13.18
CA GLY A 94 -16.99 2.09 14.27
C GLY A 94 -18.36 1.63 13.79
N ASN A 95 -19.04 0.79 14.60
CA ASN A 95 -20.41 0.36 14.34
C ASN A 95 -21.41 1.12 15.22
N GLU A 96 -22.24 1.95 14.58
CA GLU A 96 -23.31 2.74 15.22
C GLU A 96 -24.71 2.14 15.00
N SER A 97 -24.82 0.89 14.53
CA SER A 97 -26.08 0.18 14.38
C SER A 97 -26.57 -0.40 15.72
N ASP A 98 -27.77 -0.97 15.71
CA ASP A 98 -28.38 -1.69 16.84
C ASP A 98 -28.04 -3.20 16.87
N GLY A 99 -27.30 -3.70 15.87
CA GLY A 99 -26.84 -5.08 15.73
C GLY A 99 -25.33 -5.18 15.49
N GLY A 100 -24.81 -6.37 15.18
CA GLY A 100 -23.42 -6.53 14.74
C GLY A 100 -23.27 -6.27 13.24
N ILE A 101 -22.07 -5.84 12.83
CA ILE A 101 -21.73 -5.65 11.42
C ILE A 101 -20.58 -6.58 11.07
N ASP A 102 -20.74 -7.36 10.00
CA ASP A 102 -19.64 -8.07 9.36
C ASP A 102 -18.97 -7.16 8.32
N LEU A 103 -17.73 -6.79 8.59
CA LEU A 103 -16.91 -5.90 7.76
C LEU A 103 -15.84 -6.69 7.02
N HIS A 104 -15.74 -6.48 5.71
CA HIS A 104 -14.63 -6.98 4.89
C HIS A 104 -14.23 -5.96 3.83
N ILE A 105 -13.07 -6.17 3.22
CA ILE A 105 -12.50 -5.28 2.21
C ILE A 105 -12.31 -6.04 0.90
N THR A 106 -12.72 -5.41 -0.19
CA THR A 106 -12.54 -5.92 -1.53
C THR A 106 -11.98 -4.83 -2.46
N ALA A 107 -11.63 -5.22 -3.67
CA ALA A 107 -11.36 -4.30 -4.77
C ALA A 107 -12.13 -4.74 -6.01
N ASP A 108 -12.47 -3.78 -6.86
CA ASP A 108 -13.10 -4.08 -8.14
C ASP A 108 -12.13 -4.84 -9.05
N GLY A 109 -12.39 -6.14 -9.25
CA GLY A 109 -11.66 -7.00 -10.19
C GLY A 109 -11.97 -6.73 -11.67
N SER A 110 -12.74 -5.69 -12.00
CA SER A 110 -13.01 -5.29 -13.39
C SER A 110 -11.74 -4.86 -14.13
N ALA A 111 -10.72 -4.41 -13.41
CA ALA A 111 -9.37 -4.23 -13.94
C ALA A 111 -8.66 -5.58 -14.01
N SER A 112 -8.19 -5.98 -15.20
CA SER A 112 -7.57 -7.30 -15.42
C SER A 112 -6.30 -7.57 -14.61
N ASN A 113 -5.76 -6.56 -13.95
CA ASN A 113 -4.53 -6.59 -13.18
C ASN A 113 -4.77 -6.46 -11.65
N ILE A 114 -6.03 -6.49 -11.21
CA ILE A 114 -6.42 -6.55 -9.80
C ILE A 114 -7.10 -7.89 -9.52
N THR A 115 -6.60 -8.63 -8.54
CA THR A 115 -7.20 -9.87 -8.04
C THR A 115 -7.40 -9.80 -6.54
N VAL A 116 -8.49 -10.42 -6.07
CA VAL A 116 -8.76 -10.54 -4.63
C VAL A 116 -8.50 -12.01 -4.26
N ASN A 117 -7.50 -12.23 -3.42
CA ASN A 117 -7.15 -13.53 -2.89
C ASN A 117 -7.77 -13.68 -1.49
N GLU A 118 -8.90 -14.38 -1.44
CA GLU A 118 -9.78 -14.51 -0.28
C GLU A 118 -8.99 -14.86 1.01
N GLY A 119 -9.16 -14.03 2.05
CA GLY A 119 -8.49 -14.20 3.34
C GLY A 119 -7.00 -13.93 3.33
N THR A 120 -6.47 -13.34 2.25
CA THR A 120 -5.03 -13.08 2.10
C THR A 120 -4.75 -11.63 1.72
N ALA A 121 -5.03 -11.23 0.49
CA ALA A 121 -4.59 -9.93 -0.04
C ALA A 121 -5.39 -9.50 -1.25
N ILE A 122 -5.43 -8.18 -1.48
CA ILE A 122 -5.70 -7.62 -2.79
C ILE A 122 -4.36 -7.57 -3.53
N GLU A 123 -4.30 -8.24 -4.66
CA GLU A 123 -3.13 -8.37 -5.51
C GLU A 123 -3.25 -7.41 -6.69
N ASN A 124 -2.27 -6.51 -6.84
CA ASN A 124 -2.17 -5.58 -7.94
C ASN A 124 -0.94 -5.90 -8.78
N THR A 125 -1.14 -6.54 -9.93
CA THR A 125 -0.09 -6.72 -10.93
C THR A 125 0.17 -5.39 -11.63
N VAL A 126 1.38 -4.88 -11.48
CA VAL A 126 1.83 -3.65 -12.13
C VAL A 126 2.58 -3.99 -13.41
N THR A 127 2.41 -3.19 -14.46
CA THR A 127 2.99 -3.48 -15.79
C THR A 127 3.84 -2.33 -16.33
N ASP A 128 4.66 -2.65 -17.34
CA ASP A 128 5.26 -1.69 -18.28
C ASP A 128 4.66 -1.98 -19.66
N GLY A 129 3.61 -1.23 -20.02
CA GLY A 129 2.78 -1.54 -21.18
C GLY A 129 2.12 -2.91 -21.03
N THR A 130 2.56 -3.89 -21.82
CA THR A 130 2.03 -5.27 -21.78
C THR A 130 2.87 -6.25 -20.97
N ASN A 131 3.95 -5.80 -20.31
CA ASN A 131 4.84 -6.67 -19.57
C ASN A 131 4.54 -6.60 -18.07
N ASP A 132 4.23 -7.74 -17.46
CA ASP A 132 4.08 -7.82 -16.01
C ASP A 132 5.43 -7.60 -15.33
N LEU A 133 5.49 -6.62 -14.42
CA LEU A 133 6.70 -6.32 -13.65
C LEU A 133 6.70 -7.07 -12.32
N GLY A 134 5.52 -7.24 -11.71
CA GLY A 134 5.33 -7.94 -10.44
C GLY A 134 3.97 -7.62 -9.82
N THR A 135 3.66 -8.27 -8.71
CA THR A 135 2.40 -8.09 -7.99
C THR A 135 2.65 -7.45 -6.63
N ILE A 136 2.05 -6.29 -6.40
CA ILE A 136 1.98 -5.64 -5.09
C ILE A 136 0.81 -6.26 -4.32
N GLU A 137 1.04 -6.65 -3.08
CA GLU A 137 -0.01 -7.22 -2.23
C GLU A 137 -0.43 -6.20 -1.16
N PHE A 138 -1.73 -5.93 -1.06
CA PHE A 138 -2.35 -5.11 -0.03
C PHE A 138 -3.16 -6.01 0.91
N ILE A 139 -2.73 -6.10 2.15
CA ILE A 139 -3.27 -6.99 3.17
C ILE A 139 -3.91 -6.10 4.24
N PHE A 140 -5.24 -6.06 4.27
CA PHE A 140 -6.00 -5.39 5.31
C PHE A 140 -6.32 -6.37 6.43
N MET A 141 -5.95 -6.03 7.66
CA MET A 141 -6.02 -6.90 8.81
C MET A 141 -6.86 -6.27 9.93
N ASP A 142 -7.60 -7.10 10.65
CA ASP A 142 -8.24 -6.73 11.91
C ASP A 142 -7.22 -6.55 13.04
N SER A 143 -7.69 -6.13 14.21
CA SER A 143 -6.89 -5.98 15.44
C SER A 143 -6.34 -7.31 15.98
N GLY A 144 -6.82 -8.44 15.45
CA GLY A 144 -6.36 -9.80 15.72
C GLY A 144 -5.34 -10.34 14.71
N ASP A 145 -4.78 -9.49 13.84
CA ASP A 145 -3.83 -9.82 12.78
C ASP A 145 -4.40 -10.78 11.72
N LYS A 146 -5.72 -10.84 11.54
CA LYS A 146 -6.36 -11.65 10.49
C LYS A 146 -6.73 -10.80 9.30
N ALA A 147 -6.41 -11.28 8.11
CA ALA A 147 -6.81 -10.61 6.88
C ALA A 147 -8.34 -10.66 6.70
N ILE A 148 -8.92 -9.51 6.39
CA ILE A 148 -10.36 -9.31 6.15
C ILE A 148 -10.65 -9.01 4.67
N VAL A 149 -9.82 -9.56 3.79
CA VAL A 149 -9.93 -9.35 2.34
C VAL A 149 -10.81 -10.43 1.74
N SER A 150 -11.92 -10.05 1.09
CA SER A 150 -12.85 -11.02 0.50
C SER A 150 -13.80 -10.42 -0.53
N ASN A 151 -14.20 -11.15 -1.58
CA ASN A 151 -15.29 -10.72 -2.46
C ASN A 151 -16.69 -11.13 -1.97
N ASP A 152 -16.78 -12.24 -1.24
CA ASP A 152 -18.04 -12.87 -0.86
C ASP A 152 -18.34 -12.77 0.64
N GLY A 153 -17.48 -12.06 1.38
CA GLY A 153 -17.57 -11.93 2.83
C GLY A 153 -17.15 -13.18 3.60
N SER A 154 -16.52 -14.17 2.96
CA SER A 154 -16.01 -15.37 3.63
C SER A 154 -14.91 -15.07 4.66
N ASN A 155 -14.23 -13.92 4.51
CA ASN A 155 -13.24 -13.42 5.46
C ASN A 155 -13.64 -12.00 5.87
N SER A 156 -14.35 -11.91 6.99
CA SER A 156 -14.82 -10.66 7.60
C SER A 156 -14.44 -10.60 9.08
N VAL A 157 -14.52 -9.39 9.64
CA VAL A 157 -14.48 -9.15 11.07
C VAL A 157 -15.86 -8.69 11.53
N ASN A 158 -16.35 -9.27 12.63
CA ASN A 158 -17.59 -8.83 13.26
C ASN A 158 -17.31 -7.69 14.23
N ILE A 159 -17.98 -6.56 14.03
CA ILE A 159 -17.95 -5.40 14.92
C ILE A 159 -19.30 -5.37 15.64
N ALA A 160 -19.31 -5.81 16.90
CA ALA A 160 -20.52 -5.76 17.71
C ALA A 160 -21.01 -4.31 17.91
N GLN A 161 -22.31 -4.13 18.11
CA GLN A 161 -22.94 -2.81 18.31
C GLN A 161 -22.12 -1.89 19.23
N THR A 162 -21.98 -0.62 18.85
CA THR A 162 -21.27 0.43 19.62
C THR A 162 -19.78 0.15 19.89
N ASN A 163 -19.18 -0.82 19.20
CA ASN A 163 -17.75 -1.08 19.25
C ASN A 163 -17.03 -0.56 18.00
N THR A 164 -15.71 -0.60 18.09
CA THR A 164 -14.80 -0.18 17.04
C THR A 164 -13.78 -1.27 16.75
N GLU A 165 -13.30 -1.30 15.51
CA GLU A 165 -12.25 -2.20 15.03
C GLU A 165 -11.13 -1.40 14.36
N ASP A 166 -9.89 -1.64 14.79
CA ASP A 166 -8.71 -1.03 14.19
C ASP A 166 -8.27 -1.84 12.97
N ILE A 167 -8.18 -1.18 11.81
CA ILE A 167 -7.77 -1.82 10.56
C ILE A 167 -6.31 -1.48 10.27
N THR A 168 -5.47 -2.50 10.14
CA THR A 168 -4.06 -2.37 9.77
C THR A 168 -3.87 -2.68 8.30
N LEU A 169 -3.06 -1.90 7.59
CA LEU A 169 -2.66 -2.20 6.22
C LEU A 169 -1.20 -2.68 6.19
N LYS A 170 -0.97 -3.83 5.59
CA LYS A 170 0.36 -4.33 5.25
C LYS A 170 0.51 -4.41 3.74
N ILE A 171 1.61 -3.90 3.21
CA ILE A 171 1.88 -3.82 1.79
C ILE A 171 3.18 -4.56 1.50
N ASN A 172 3.14 -5.55 0.61
CA ASN A 172 4.34 -6.22 0.11
C ASN A 172 4.62 -5.74 -1.31
N VAL A 173 5.79 -5.13 -1.51
CA VAL A 173 6.26 -4.69 -2.81
C VAL A 173 7.41 -5.60 -3.25
N PRO A 174 7.28 -6.33 -4.37
CA PRO A 174 8.36 -7.18 -4.87
C PRO A 174 9.55 -6.37 -5.37
N ASP A 175 10.62 -7.06 -5.79
CA ASP A 175 11.76 -6.43 -6.45
C ASP A 175 11.38 -6.01 -7.87
N ILE A 176 10.75 -4.83 -7.97
CA ILE A 176 10.32 -4.19 -9.20
C ILE A 176 11.11 -2.91 -9.39
N ASN A 177 11.52 -2.62 -10.63
CA ASN A 177 12.11 -1.34 -10.94
C ASN A 177 11.00 -0.29 -11.06
N PRO A 178 10.88 0.67 -10.12
CA PRO A 178 9.79 1.62 -10.14
C PRO A 178 9.80 2.47 -11.41
N SER A 179 10.97 2.79 -12.00
CA SER A 179 11.07 3.72 -13.14
C SER A 179 10.28 3.35 -14.40
N ASN A 180 9.78 2.11 -14.49
CA ASN A 180 9.13 1.56 -15.67
C ASN A 180 7.66 1.20 -15.45
N ILE A 181 7.11 1.47 -14.26
CA ILE A 181 5.71 1.11 -13.96
C ILE A 181 4.77 2.10 -14.66
N ASP A 182 3.81 1.57 -15.42
CA ASP A 182 2.64 2.31 -15.88
C ASP A 182 1.74 2.61 -14.69
N SER A 183 1.69 3.88 -14.29
CA SER A 183 0.91 4.31 -13.11
C SER A 183 -0.60 4.09 -13.26
N SER A 184 -1.10 3.91 -14.49
CA SER A 184 -2.52 3.55 -14.70
C SER A 184 -2.85 2.13 -14.24
N THR A 185 -1.84 1.32 -13.95
CA THR A 185 -2.01 -0.03 -13.39
C THR A 185 -2.07 -0.05 -11.88
N PHE A 186 -1.86 1.06 -11.18
CA PHE A 186 -1.96 1.07 -9.72
C PHE A 186 -3.40 0.86 -9.25
N LEU A 187 -3.53 0.19 -8.10
CA LEU A 187 -4.79 0.11 -7.38
C LEU A 187 -5.31 1.52 -7.08
N ASP A 188 -6.47 1.86 -7.64
CA ASP A 188 -7.07 3.19 -7.50
C ASP A 188 -8.20 3.22 -6.45
N THR A 189 -8.97 2.14 -6.33
CA THR A 189 -10.13 2.09 -5.42
C THR A 189 -10.23 0.74 -4.73
N ILE A 190 -10.55 0.77 -3.43
CA ILE A 190 -11.04 -0.38 -2.67
C ILE A 190 -12.46 -0.12 -2.18
N THR A 191 -13.18 -1.19 -1.84
CA THR A 191 -14.52 -1.12 -1.24
C THR A 191 -14.49 -1.79 0.13
N ILE A 192 -14.90 -1.05 1.14
CA ILE A 192 -15.28 -1.60 2.45
C ILE A 192 -16.74 -2.03 2.35
N VAL A 193 -17.02 -3.29 2.62
CA VAL A 193 -18.37 -3.84 2.64
C VAL A 193 -18.76 -4.10 4.09
N ALA A 194 -19.84 -3.46 4.53
CA ALA A 194 -20.41 -3.61 5.86
C ALA A 194 -21.85 -4.16 5.76
N ASN A 195 -22.01 -5.41 6.18
CA ASN A 195 -23.32 -6.08 6.19
C ASN A 195 -23.78 -6.36 7.63
N ASP A 196 -25.10 -6.36 7.85
CA ASP A 196 -25.73 -6.80 9.08
C ASP A 196 -25.38 -8.28 9.34
N ASP A 197 -24.98 -8.61 10.57
CA ASP A 197 -24.69 -9.99 10.98
C ASP A 197 -25.95 -10.83 11.26
N GLY A 198 -27.12 -10.18 11.24
CA GLY A 198 -28.43 -10.80 11.34
C GLY A 198 -28.84 -11.18 12.77
N THR A 199 -28.23 -10.55 13.80
CA THR A 199 -28.52 -10.80 15.22
C THR A 199 -29.42 -9.79 15.91
#